data_AF-A0A8H4RV27-F1
#
_entry.id   AF-A0A8H4RV27-F1
#
_cell.length_a   1.000
_cell.length_b   1.000
_cell.length_c   1.000
_cell.angle_alpha   90.00
_cell.angle_beta   90.00
_cell.angle_gamma   90.00
#
_symmetry.space_group_name_H-M   'P 1'
#
loop_
_entity.id
_entity.type
_entity.pdbx_description
1 polymer ?
#
loop_
_entity_poly.entity_id
_entity_poly.type
_entity_poly.pdbx_seq_one_letter_code
_entity_poly.pdbx_strand_id
1 'polypeptide(L)'
;MGSGPTTGTPSKEKDPKPPNGQTEAPKQSSEFNLLLGPHSDSSKNLLDACMTGNLESVQTIFQELHGDPEFHATITGRLSISMDFACSYGHADIVTYLLENGAVMGNAAMSAVWNEDTDGVIRVIEVLLKYGLDLAKFPAIIHNVIARSDQTLLRYLLSKGADPNGLDEFETFPLDICGDNTSIGLLIDAGANVNAANLYQDAVSFIDDESCFERLQYLLERGIDINSQAVYAGIWGPGTHWYKVGMRGTANEGTALHWAVRGFAVIKTKPDINLLPRVKWLLDHGANAEIEDNVGKKAIDYAKSQAMIDLLKGYGSSCGISGQGID
;
A
#
# COMPACT_ATOMS: atom_id res chain seq x y z
N MET A 1 23.60 -71.12 -1.68
CA MET A 1 23.00 -69.85 -1.23
C MET A 1 23.79 -68.76 -1.95
N GLY A 2 23.53 -68.33 -3.19
CA GLY A 2 22.26 -67.89 -3.78
C GLY A 2 21.80 -66.64 -3.04
N SER A 3 21.68 -65.42 -3.59
CA SER A 3 21.57 -64.95 -4.96
C SER A 3 21.72 -63.41 -4.99
N GLY A 4 22.27 -62.84 -6.08
CA GLY A 4 21.92 -61.57 -6.74
C GLY A 4 21.74 -60.23 -5.99
N PRO A 5 22.27 -59.10 -6.51
CA PRO A 5 21.97 -57.75 -6.04
C PRO A 5 20.71 -57.20 -6.72
N THR A 6 19.80 -56.60 -5.95
CA THR A 6 18.70 -55.78 -6.48
C THR A 6 18.72 -54.41 -5.83
N THR A 7 19.05 -53.43 -6.67
CA THR A 7 18.71 -52.01 -6.65
C THR A 7 17.63 -51.56 -5.64
N GLY A 8 18.04 -50.83 -4.61
CA GLY A 8 17.18 -49.97 -3.80
C GLY A 8 17.40 -48.51 -4.22
N THR A 9 16.42 -47.94 -4.90
CA THR A 9 16.33 -46.52 -5.25
C THR A 9 16.20 -45.64 -4.00
N PRO A 10 16.76 -44.41 -3.98
CA PRO A 10 16.51 -43.49 -2.90
C PRO A 10 15.09 -42.96 -2.98
N SER A 11 14.38 -43.04 -1.85
CA SER A 11 13.10 -42.41 -1.59
C SER A 11 13.16 -40.93 -1.97
N LYS A 12 12.55 -40.56 -3.09
CA LYS A 12 12.21 -39.17 -3.40
C LYS A 12 11.15 -38.73 -2.40
N GLU A 13 11.56 -38.05 -1.35
CA GLU A 13 10.68 -37.15 -0.63
C GLU A 13 10.24 -36.09 -1.64
N LYS A 14 8.95 -36.13 -2.00
CA LYS A 14 8.37 -35.17 -2.92
C LYS A 14 8.30 -33.83 -2.19
N ASP A 15 9.14 -32.89 -2.57
CA ASP A 15 8.92 -31.47 -2.30
C ASP A 15 7.47 -31.12 -2.69
N PRO A 16 6.71 -30.39 -1.86
CA PRO A 16 5.42 -29.89 -2.27
C PRO A 16 5.65 -28.90 -3.41
N LYS A 17 5.28 -29.34 -4.62
CA LYS A 17 5.27 -28.55 -5.85
C LYS A 17 4.49 -27.25 -5.57
N PRO A 18 4.99 -26.06 -5.96
CA PRO A 18 4.20 -24.84 -5.84
C PRO A 18 2.89 -25.03 -6.59
N PRO A 19 1.75 -24.52 -6.07
CA PRO A 19 0.49 -24.63 -6.78
C PRO A 19 0.68 -23.96 -8.15
N ASN A 20 0.53 -24.74 -9.22
CA ASN A 20 0.34 -24.25 -10.57
C ASN A 20 -1.01 -23.52 -10.60
N GLY A 21 -1.03 -22.29 -10.09
CA GLY A 21 -2.11 -21.34 -10.32
C GLY A 21 -1.81 -20.62 -11.61
N GLN A 22 -2.27 -21.18 -12.73
CA GLN A 22 -2.66 -20.31 -13.84
C GLN A 22 -3.68 -19.34 -13.23
N THR A 23 -3.40 -18.05 -13.30
CA THR A 23 -4.37 -16.99 -13.03
C THR A 23 -5.47 -17.09 -14.10
N GLU A 24 -6.37 -18.06 -13.94
CA GLU A 24 -7.71 -17.95 -14.47
C GLU A 24 -8.36 -16.80 -13.72
N ALA A 25 -8.72 -15.74 -14.45
CA ALA A 25 -9.64 -14.73 -13.95
C ALA A 25 -10.82 -15.43 -13.25
N PRO A 26 -11.28 -14.92 -12.10
CA PRO A 26 -12.30 -15.61 -11.32
C PRO A 26 -13.47 -15.96 -12.24
N LYS A 27 -13.92 -17.21 -12.18
CA LYS A 27 -15.15 -17.71 -12.82
C LYS A 27 -16.35 -17.00 -12.19
N GLN A 28 -16.47 -15.70 -12.42
CA GLN A 28 -17.59 -14.86 -11.99
C GLN A 28 -18.87 -15.25 -12.75
N SER A 29 -18.76 -15.88 -13.93
CA SER A 29 -19.86 -16.02 -14.88
C SER A 29 -20.98 -17.00 -14.50
N SER A 30 -20.75 -18.02 -13.66
CA SER A 30 -21.83 -18.99 -13.33
C SER A 30 -22.69 -18.59 -12.14
N GLU A 31 -22.13 -17.87 -11.16
CA GLU A 31 -22.92 -17.26 -10.08
C GLU A 31 -23.58 -15.94 -10.52
N PHE A 32 -22.96 -15.19 -11.44
CA PHE A 32 -23.57 -14.00 -12.08
C PHE A 32 -24.90 -14.31 -12.77
N ASN A 33 -24.95 -15.43 -13.49
CA ASN A 33 -26.13 -15.85 -14.24
C ASN A 33 -27.26 -16.39 -13.35
N LEU A 34 -26.98 -16.78 -12.11
CA LEU A 34 -28.02 -17.19 -11.15
C LEU A 34 -28.70 -15.99 -10.46
N LEU A 35 -28.05 -14.82 -10.45
CA LEU A 35 -28.58 -13.57 -9.88
C LEU A 35 -29.50 -12.81 -10.87
N LEU A 36 -29.32 -13.08 -12.16
CA LEU A 36 -30.04 -12.50 -13.29
C LEU A 36 -31.15 -13.47 -13.74
N GLY A 37 -32.32 -13.39 -13.10
CA GLY A 37 -33.51 -14.12 -13.55
C GLY A 37 -33.90 -13.75 -15.00
N PRO A 38 -34.73 -14.59 -15.67
CA PRO A 38 -35.00 -14.50 -17.09
C PRO A 38 -36.03 -13.41 -17.41
N HIS A 39 -35.65 -12.14 -17.26
CA HIS A 39 -36.36 -11.01 -17.85
C HIS A 39 -35.37 -10.19 -18.67
N SER A 40 -35.06 -10.76 -19.83
CA SER A 40 -34.35 -10.13 -20.92
C SER A 40 -35.17 -8.96 -21.50
N ASP A 41 -34.71 -7.75 -21.29
CA ASP A 41 -34.80 -6.70 -22.30
C ASP A 41 -33.54 -5.86 -22.18
N SER A 42 -32.84 -5.69 -23.29
CA SER A 42 -31.59 -4.92 -23.42
C SER A 42 -31.75 -3.42 -23.12
N SER A 43 -32.94 -2.98 -22.71
CA SER A 43 -33.29 -1.64 -22.24
C SER A 43 -33.70 -1.57 -20.76
N LYS A 44 -33.70 -2.69 -20.02
CA LYS A 44 -34.22 -2.80 -18.64
C LYS A 44 -33.17 -3.26 -17.63
N ASN A 45 -31.90 -2.93 -17.87
CA ASN A 45 -30.86 -3.27 -16.92
C ASN A 45 -30.52 -2.06 -16.04
N LEU A 46 -30.94 -2.11 -14.77
CA LEU A 46 -30.59 -1.09 -13.78
C LEU A 46 -29.06 -0.88 -13.69
N LEU A 47 -28.27 -1.95 -13.85
CA LEU A 47 -26.81 -1.83 -13.86
C LEU A 47 -26.31 -1.01 -15.06
N ASP A 48 -26.91 -1.18 -16.24
CA ASP A 48 -26.54 -0.41 -17.42
C ASP A 48 -26.87 1.08 -17.27
N ALA A 49 -28.04 1.38 -16.70
CA ALA A 49 -28.40 2.76 -16.36
C ALA A 49 -27.44 3.37 -15.32
N CYS A 50 -27.03 2.59 -14.29
CA CYS A 50 -26.03 3.01 -13.30
C CYS A 50 -24.62 3.17 -13.89
N MET A 51 -24.22 2.37 -14.88
CA MET A 51 -22.92 2.52 -15.55
C MET A 51 -22.90 3.74 -16.48
N THR A 52 -23.97 3.94 -17.25
CA THR A 52 -24.08 4.99 -18.26
C THR A 52 -24.42 6.37 -17.71
N GLY A 53 -24.82 6.46 -16.44
CA GLY A 53 -25.22 7.73 -15.82
C GLY A 53 -26.63 8.17 -16.19
N ASN A 54 -27.49 7.26 -16.64
CA ASN A 54 -28.85 7.60 -17.05
C ASN A 54 -29.82 7.57 -15.85
N LEU A 55 -29.86 8.68 -15.10
CA LEU A 55 -30.75 8.83 -13.95
C LEU A 55 -32.22 8.65 -14.30
N GLU A 56 -32.68 9.12 -15.47
CA GLU A 56 -34.09 9.00 -15.89
C GLU A 56 -34.48 7.52 -16.07
N SER A 57 -33.60 6.71 -16.65
CA SER A 57 -33.81 5.26 -16.74
C SER A 57 -33.80 4.60 -15.36
N VAL A 58 -32.89 5.00 -14.46
CA VAL A 58 -32.90 4.49 -13.07
C VAL A 58 -34.25 4.81 -12.40
N GLN A 59 -34.72 6.06 -12.49
CA GLN A 59 -35.98 6.48 -11.89
C GLN A 59 -37.18 5.75 -12.48
N THR A 60 -37.22 5.57 -13.80
CA THR A 60 -38.29 4.84 -14.49
C THR A 60 -38.35 3.38 -14.03
N ILE A 61 -37.19 2.72 -13.94
CA ILE A 61 -37.08 1.34 -13.47
C ILE A 61 -37.58 1.21 -12.03
N PHE A 62 -37.20 2.14 -11.14
CA PHE A 62 -37.70 2.15 -9.77
C PHE A 62 -39.22 2.36 -9.71
N GLN A 63 -39.78 3.32 -10.46
CA GLN A 63 -41.22 3.55 -10.50
C GLN A 63 -42.02 2.30 -10.93
N GLU A 64 -41.52 1.55 -11.91
CA GLU A 64 -42.14 0.30 -12.35
C GLU A 64 -42.05 -0.82 -11.28
N LEU A 65 -40.97 -0.86 -10.52
CA LEU A 65 -40.71 -1.88 -9.50
C LEU A 65 -41.43 -1.64 -8.16
N HIS A 66 -41.83 -0.40 -7.85
CA HIS A 66 -42.55 -0.05 -6.62
C HIS A 66 -43.95 -0.71 -6.50
N GLY A 67 -44.42 -1.42 -7.54
CA GLY A 67 -45.67 -2.19 -7.53
C GLY A 67 -45.54 -3.66 -7.10
N ASP A 68 -44.33 -4.17 -6.87
CA ASP A 68 -44.09 -5.60 -6.58
C ASP A 68 -43.80 -5.87 -5.07
N PRO A 69 -44.62 -6.65 -4.35
CA PRO A 69 -44.40 -6.99 -2.95
C PRO A 69 -43.12 -7.79 -2.66
N GLU A 70 -42.49 -8.42 -3.67
CA GLU A 70 -41.23 -9.17 -3.53
C GLU A 70 -39.98 -8.26 -3.45
N PHE A 71 -40.19 -6.94 -3.53
CA PHE A 71 -39.17 -5.90 -3.61
C PHE A 71 -38.17 -5.88 -2.44
N HIS A 72 -38.53 -6.31 -1.22
CA HIS A 72 -37.72 -5.95 -0.05
C HIS A 72 -36.49 -6.84 0.25
N ALA A 73 -36.40 -8.07 -0.26
CA ALA A 73 -35.29 -8.99 0.09
C ALA A 73 -34.33 -9.24 -1.08
N THR A 74 -34.86 -9.59 -2.26
CA THR A 74 -34.08 -9.95 -3.46
C THR A 74 -33.41 -8.72 -4.11
N ILE A 75 -33.95 -7.53 -3.89
CA ILE A 75 -33.44 -6.29 -4.50
C ILE A 75 -32.31 -5.67 -3.69
N THR A 76 -32.24 -5.87 -2.38
CA THR A 76 -31.15 -5.31 -1.55
C THR A 76 -29.76 -5.70 -2.06
N GLY A 77 -29.58 -6.96 -2.48
CA GLY A 77 -28.33 -7.43 -3.10
C GLY A 77 -28.12 -6.94 -4.54
N ARG A 78 -29.19 -6.64 -5.28
CA ARG A 78 -29.10 -5.99 -6.60
C ARG A 78 -28.73 -4.51 -6.48
N LEU A 79 -29.29 -3.83 -5.49
CA LEU A 79 -29.01 -2.41 -5.20
C LEU A 79 -27.59 -2.17 -4.73
N SER A 80 -26.99 -3.08 -3.97
CA SER A 80 -25.58 -2.95 -3.60
C SER A 80 -24.66 -3.02 -4.82
N ILE A 81 -24.94 -3.94 -5.76
CA ILE A 81 -24.17 -4.03 -7.01
C ILE A 81 -24.39 -2.76 -7.86
N SER A 82 -25.64 -2.32 -8.03
CA SER A 82 -25.96 -1.07 -8.72
C SER A 82 -25.28 0.16 -8.09
N MET A 83 -25.19 0.20 -6.76
CA MET A 83 -24.46 1.23 -6.01
C MET A 83 -22.96 1.21 -6.34
N ASP A 84 -22.35 0.02 -6.34
CA ASP A 84 -20.92 -0.13 -6.65
C ASP A 84 -20.60 0.36 -8.07
N PHE A 85 -21.46 0.07 -9.05
CA PHE A 85 -21.32 0.59 -10.41
C PHE A 85 -21.54 2.12 -10.45
N ALA A 86 -22.61 2.64 -9.87
CA ALA A 86 -22.84 4.09 -9.85
C ALA A 86 -21.66 4.85 -9.19
N CYS A 87 -21.08 4.30 -8.13
CA CYS A 87 -19.90 4.84 -7.47
C CYS A 87 -18.65 4.75 -8.35
N SER A 88 -18.35 3.56 -8.89
CA SER A 88 -17.18 3.32 -9.75
C SER A 88 -17.17 4.18 -11.02
N TYR A 89 -18.34 4.62 -11.47
CA TYR A 89 -18.48 5.50 -12.64
C TYR A 89 -18.75 6.97 -12.29
N GLY A 90 -18.79 7.33 -11.00
CA GLY A 90 -18.79 8.74 -10.56
C GLY A 90 -20.17 9.43 -10.62
N HIS A 91 -21.26 8.67 -10.72
CA HIS A 91 -22.61 9.18 -10.90
C HIS A 91 -23.28 9.51 -9.55
N ALA A 92 -22.87 10.63 -8.94
CA ALA A 92 -23.30 11.04 -7.61
C ALA A 92 -24.83 11.26 -7.47
N ASP A 93 -25.49 11.65 -8.56
CA ASP A 93 -26.94 11.81 -8.64
C ASP A 93 -27.67 10.45 -8.56
N ILE A 94 -27.18 9.44 -9.26
CA ILE A 94 -27.67 8.06 -9.16
C ILE A 94 -27.40 7.49 -7.77
N VAL A 95 -26.19 7.70 -7.22
CA VAL A 95 -25.85 7.29 -5.85
C VAL A 95 -26.83 7.89 -4.83
N THR A 96 -27.12 9.18 -4.96
CA THR A 96 -28.11 9.86 -4.10
C THR A 96 -29.47 9.19 -4.21
N TYR A 97 -29.95 8.96 -5.44
CA TYR A 97 -31.25 8.33 -5.66
C TYR A 97 -31.32 6.91 -5.11
N LEU A 98 -30.27 6.11 -5.27
CA LEU A 98 -30.19 4.75 -4.73
C LEU A 98 -30.25 4.75 -3.19
N LEU A 99 -29.52 5.66 -2.52
CA LEU A 99 -29.53 5.80 -1.07
C LEU A 99 -30.91 6.23 -0.54
N GLU A 100 -31.57 7.17 -1.22
CA GLU A 100 -32.93 7.62 -0.88
C GLU A 100 -33.95 6.49 -0.97
N ASN A 101 -33.71 5.51 -1.83
CA ASN A 101 -34.57 4.32 -1.99
C ASN A 101 -34.06 3.09 -1.21
N GLY A 102 -33.23 3.30 -0.19
CA GLY A 102 -32.86 2.26 0.78
C GLY A 102 -31.73 1.32 0.33
N ALA A 103 -30.95 1.69 -0.69
CA ALA A 103 -29.73 0.96 -1.02
C ALA A 103 -28.73 1.01 0.15
N VAL A 104 -28.06 -0.13 0.39
CA VAL A 104 -27.02 -0.22 1.43
C VAL A 104 -25.71 0.29 0.85
N MET A 105 -25.03 1.17 1.59
CA MET A 105 -23.76 1.78 1.17
C MET A 105 -22.63 0.76 0.98
N GLY A 106 -22.56 -0.30 1.81
CA GLY A 106 -21.58 -1.38 1.64
C GLY A 106 -20.14 -0.87 1.47
N ASN A 107 -19.48 -1.28 0.39
CA ASN A 107 -18.13 -0.87 0.02
C ASN A 107 -18.10 0.28 -1.01
N ALA A 108 -19.18 1.04 -1.16
CA ALA A 108 -19.34 2.10 -2.17
C ALA A 108 -18.16 3.09 -2.23
N ALA A 109 -17.60 3.48 -1.09
CA ALA A 109 -16.45 4.38 -1.05
C ALA A 109 -15.20 3.75 -1.69
N MET A 110 -14.99 2.44 -1.49
CA MET A 110 -13.90 1.70 -2.12
C MET A 110 -14.15 1.50 -3.62
N SER A 111 -15.40 1.29 -4.02
CA SER A 111 -15.80 1.22 -5.44
C SER A 111 -15.56 2.57 -6.14
N ALA A 112 -15.88 3.69 -5.48
CA ALA A 112 -15.72 5.03 -6.04
C ALA A 112 -14.27 5.38 -6.40
N VAL A 113 -13.30 5.04 -5.54
CA VAL A 113 -11.88 5.44 -5.75
C VAL A 113 -11.20 4.74 -6.93
N TRP A 114 -11.85 3.76 -7.58
CA TRP A 114 -11.37 3.17 -8.83
C TRP A 114 -11.62 4.06 -10.06
N ASN A 115 -12.52 5.04 -9.97
CA ASN A 115 -12.78 5.96 -11.07
C ASN A 115 -11.57 6.88 -11.32
N GLU A 116 -11.31 7.17 -12.59
CA GLU A 116 -10.25 8.10 -13.01
C GLU A 116 -10.61 9.57 -12.85
N ASP A 117 -11.90 9.93 -12.86
CA ASP A 117 -12.38 11.30 -12.66
C ASP A 117 -12.38 11.68 -11.17
N THR A 118 -11.31 12.33 -10.72
CA THR A 118 -11.16 12.81 -9.34
C THR A 118 -12.35 13.64 -8.85
N ASP A 119 -12.87 14.56 -9.68
CA ASP A 119 -14.00 15.41 -9.28
C ASP A 119 -15.29 14.59 -9.14
N GLY A 120 -15.48 13.60 -10.02
CA GLY A 120 -16.55 12.61 -9.92
C GLY A 120 -16.47 11.80 -8.64
N VAL A 121 -15.29 11.29 -8.28
CA VAL A 121 -15.07 10.58 -7.02
C VAL A 121 -15.39 11.48 -5.83
N ILE A 122 -14.90 12.73 -5.83
CA ILE A 122 -15.17 13.69 -4.73
C ILE A 122 -16.68 13.88 -4.56
N ARG A 123 -17.43 14.14 -5.65
CA ARG A 123 -18.89 14.29 -5.60
C ARG A 123 -19.59 13.06 -5.03
N VAL A 124 -19.16 11.85 -5.43
CA VAL A 124 -19.70 10.60 -4.87
C VAL A 124 -19.40 10.51 -3.38
N ILE A 125 -18.14 10.73 -2.96
CA ILE A 125 -17.75 10.67 -1.54
C ILE A 125 -18.50 11.73 -0.71
N GLU A 126 -18.75 12.93 -1.24
CA GLU A 126 -19.58 13.95 -0.57
C GLU A 126 -21.00 13.45 -0.29
N VAL A 127 -21.63 12.79 -1.27
CA VAL A 127 -22.94 12.16 -1.09
C VAL A 127 -22.84 11.07 -0.02
N LEU A 128 -21.87 10.16 -0.12
CA LEU A 128 -21.72 9.08 0.87
C LEU A 128 -21.51 9.62 2.28
N LEU A 129 -20.67 10.65 2.47
CA LEU A 129 -20.46 11.33 3.76
C LEU A 129 -21.75 11.94 4.31
N LYS A 130 -22.56 12.58 3.45
CA LYS A 130 -23.88 13.12 3.84
C LYS A 130 -24.81 12.02 4.37
N TYR A 131 -24.71 10.81 3.84
CA TYR A 131 -25.48 9.64 4.28
C TYR A 131 -24.79 8.82 5.38
N GLY A 132 -23.74 9.36 6.02
CA GLY A 132 -23.11 8.77 7.20
C GLY A 132 -21.97 7.80 6.92
N LEU A 133 -21.30 7.92 5.76
CA LEU A 133 -20.03 7.23 5.52
C LEU A 133 -19.02 7.57 6.62
N ASP A 134 -18.44 6.54 7.20
CA ASP A 134 -17.33 6.65 8.16
C ASP A 134 -16.04 6.17 7.48
N LEU A 135 -15.20 7.12 7.05
CA LEU A 135 -13.95 6.82 6.36
C LEU A 135 -12.96 6.02 7.21
N ALA A 136 -13.06 6.07 8.54
CA ALA A 136 -12.20 5.28 9.43
C ALA A 136 -12.44 3.77 9.31
N LYS A 137 -13.60 3.36 8.79
CA LYS A 137 -13.91 1.94 8.50
C LYS A 137 -13.32 1.44 7.19
N PHE A 138 -12.70 2.32 6.41
CA PHE A 138 -12.05 2.01 5.14
C PHE A 138 -10.56 2.36 5.20
N PRO A 139 -9.78 1.70 6.07
CA PRO A 139 -8.37 2.05 6.30
C PRO A 139 -7.51 1.96 5.04
N ALA A 140 -7.88 1.10 4.08
CA ALA A 140 -7.18 0.91 2.82
C ALA A 140 -7.53 1.94 1.72
N ILE A 141 -8.49 2.86 1.95
CA ILE A 141 -9.02 3.73 0.89
C ILE A 141 -7.94 4.64 0.29
N ILE A 142 -7.02 5.11 1.13
CA ILE A 142 -5.94 6.00 0.71
C ILE A 142 -4.83 5.26 -0.04
N HIS A 143 -4.66 3.94 0.14
CA HIS A 143 -3.63 3.17 -0.59
C HIS A 143 -3.87 3.17 -2.09
N ASN A 144 -5.12 2.94 -2.50
CA ASN A 144 -5.51 2.97 -3.91
C ASN A 144 -5.29 4.36 -4.53
N VAL A 145 -5.54 5.41 -3.76
CA VAL A 145 -5.34 6.80 -4.20
C VAL A 145 -3.85 7.15 -4.33
N ILE A 146 -3.02 6.68 -3.39
CA ILE A 146 -1.56 6.83 -3.44
C ILE A 146 -0.98 6.07 -4.65
N ALA A 147 -1.41 4.84 -4.89
CA ALA A 147 -0.97 4.03 -6.04
C ALA A 147 -1.28 4.71 -7.39
N ARG A 148 -2.34 5.53 -7.45
CA ARG A 148 -2.72 6.35 -8.60
C ARG A 148 -2.00 7.71 -8.67
N SER A 149 -1.22 8.06 -7.65
CA SER A 149 -0.59 9.39 -7.49
C SER A 149 -1.60 10.55 -7.53
N ASP A 150 -2.86 10.31 -7.10
CA ASP A 150 -3.91 11.34 -7.08
C ASP A 150 -3.85 12.17 -5.79
N GLN A 151 -2.97 13.16 -5.80
CA GLN A 151 -2.71 14.05 -4.66
C GLN A 151 -3.94 14.91 -4.29
N THR A 152 -4.82 15.20 -5.26
CA THR A 152 -6.04 15.99 -5.04
C THR A 152 -7.03 15.18 -4.23
N LEU A 153 -7.32 13.95 -4.66
CA LEU A 153 -8.19 13.05 -3.94
C LEU A 153 -7.62 12.67 -2.58
N LEU A 154 -6.30 12.43 -2.48
CA LEU A 154 -5.63 12.13 -1.22
C LEU A 154 -5.82 13.26 -0.21
N ARG A 155 -5.51 14.50 -0.61
CA ARG A 155 -5.72 15.70 0.23
C ARG A 155 -7.17 15.82 0.68
N TYR A 156 -8.10 15.58 -0.25
CA TYR A 156 -9.53 15.65 0.06
C TYR A 156 -9.93 14.59 1.10
N LEU A 157 -9.61 13.32 0.89
CA LEU A 157 -9.97 12.24 1.83
C LEU A 157 -9.36 12.45 3.22
N LEU A 158 -8.10 12.86 3.30
CA LEU A 158 -7.45 13.22 4.56
C LEU A 158 -8.18 14.37 5.27
N SER A 159 -8.60 15.40 4.53
CA SER A 159 -9.40 16.51 5.09
C SER A 159 -10.78 16.10 5.61
N LYS A 160 -11.29 14.93 5.18
CA LYS A 160 -12.55 14.34 5.63
C LYS A 160 -12.38 13.28 6.72
N GLY A 161 -11.16 13.08 7.22
CA GLY A 161 -10.88 12.18 8.34
C GLY A 161 -10.53 10.74 7.94
N ALA A 162 -10.09 10.50 6.71
CA ALA A 162 -9.42 9.25 6.39
C ALA A 162 -8.17 9.08 7.27
N ASP A 163 -7.97 7.88 7.83
CA ASP A 163 -6.86 7.60 8.74
C ASP A 163 -5.54 7.49 7.95
N PRO A 164 -4.56 8.40 8.15
CA PRO A 164 -3.28 8.34 7.47
C PRO A 164 -2.39 7.17 7.93
N ASN A 165 -2.81 6.42 8.95
CA ASN A 165 -2.14 5.24 9.48
C ASN A 165 -2.95 3.95 9.29
N GLY A 166 -4.05 4.00 8.54
CA GLY A 166 -4.85 2.81 8.26
C GLY A 166 -4.02 1.76 7.53
N LEU A 167 -4.04 0.51 7.98
CA LEU A 167 -3.37 -0.60 7.29
C LEU A 167 -4.26 -1.15 6.17
N ASP A 168 -3.64 -1.55 5.06
CA ASP A 168 -4.32 -2.35 4.04
C ASP A 168 -4.40 -3.84 4.44
N GLU A 169 -4.99 -4.64 3.56
CA GLU A 169 -5.08 -6.11 3.70
C GLU A 169 -3.72 -6.83 3.72
N PHE A 170 -2.64 -6.14 3.36
CA PHE A 170 -1.26 -6.63 3.37
C PHE A 170 -0.46 -6.12 4.57
N GLU A 171 -1.11 -5.46 5.53
CA GLU A 171 -0.48 -4.87 6.72
C GLU A 171 0.55 -3.79 6.37
N THR A 172 0.28 -3.03 5.30
CA THR A 172 1.15 -1.97 4.80
C THR A 172 0.62 -0.61 5.24
N PHE A 173 1.49 0.27 5.77
CA PHE A 173 1.09 1.65 6.05
C PHE A 173 1.02 2.47 4.75
N PRO A 174 0.19 3.52 4.69
CA PRO A 174 0.10 4.37 3.50
C PRO A 174 1.45 5.01 3.13
N LEU A 175 2.25 5.35 4.14
CA LEU A 175 3.60 5.90 3.95
C LEU A 175 4.56 4.93 3.24
N ASP A 176 4.41 3.61 3.43
CA ASP A 176 5.32 2.60 2.86
C ASP A 176 5.21 2.49 1.32
N ILE A 177 4.07 2.89 0.75
CA ILE A 177 3.81 2.80 -0.70
C ILE A 177 3.93 4.14 -1.42
N CYS A 178 4.36 5.20 -0.73
CA CYS A 178 4.45 6.53 -1.33
C CYS A 178 5.62 6.65 -2.31
N GLY A 179 5.28 6.71 -3.61
CA GLY A 179 6.23 6.92 -4.69
C GLY A 179 6.81 8.33 -4.76
N ASP A 180 6.14 9.35 -4.21
CA ASP A 180 6.50 10.77 -4.36
C ASP A 180 6.53 11.56 -3.04
N ASN A 181 7.28 12.67 -3.03
CA ASN A 181 7.43 13.55 -1.85
C ASN A 181 6.12 14.25 -1.46
N THR A 182 5.24 14.54 -2.43
CA THR A 182 3.99 15.25 -2.16
C THR A 182 3.01 14.37 -1.38
N SER A 183 2.85 13.10 -1.76
CA SER A 183 2.03 12.12 -1.03
C SER A 183 2.54 11.91 0.40
N ILE A 184 3.86 11.79 0.57
CA ILE A 184 4.48 11.76 1.93
C ILE A 184 4.13 13.02 2.70
N GLY A 185 4.24 14.19 2.07
CA GLY A 185 3.93 15.47 2.68
C GLY A 185 2.50 15.53 3.21
N LEU A 186 1.54 15.16 2.36
CA LEU A 186 0.12 15.12 2.70
C LEU A 186 -0.17 14.21 3.89
N LEU A 187 0.41 13.00 3.91
CA LEU A 187 0.22 12.04 4.99
C LEU A 187 0.81 12.53 6.31
N ILE A 188 2.04 13.06 6.29
CA ILE A 188 2.68 13.61 7.49
C ILE A 188 1.88 14.80 8.03
N ASP A 189 1.41 15.71 7.16
CA ASP A 189 0.59 16.85 7.57
C ASP A 189 -0.75 16.42 8.17
N ALA A 190 -1.26 15.25 7.77
CA ALA A 190 -2.46 14.64 8.35
C ALA A 190 -2.19 13.83 9.63
N GLY A 191 -0.94 13.71 10.07
CA GLY A 191 -0.57 12.99 11.30
C GLY A 191 -0.14 11.54 11.10
N ALA A 192 0.37 11.18 9.92
CA ALA A 192 0.99 9.88 9.70
C ALA A 192 2.20 9.67 10.65
N ASN A 193 2.29 8.47 11.20
CA ASN A 193 3.39 8.06 12.06
C ASN A 193 4.62 7.73 11.21
N VAL A 194 5.52 8.70 11.09
CA VAL A 194 6.79 8.55 10.35
C VAL A 194 7.69 7.44 10.89
N ASN A 195 7.50 7.01 12.15
CA ASN A 195 8.28 5.92 12.75
C ASN A 195 7.69 4.53 12.42
N ALA A 196 6.57 4.46 11.72
CA ALA A 196 5.96 3.20 11.30
C ALA A 196 6.35 2.80 9.87
N ALA A 197 7.17 3.60 9.19
CA ALA A 197 7.54 3.42 7.79
C ALA A 197 9.05 3.53 7.57
N ASN A 198 9.53 2.89 6.51
CA ASN A 198 10.96 2.76 6.18
C ASN A 198 11.47 3.87 5.25
N LEU A 199 11.04 5.12 5.47
CA LEU A 199 11.17 6.22 4.50
C LEU A 199 12.61 6.48 4.01
N TYR A 200 13.58 6.53 4.92
CA TYR A 200 14.99 6.75 4.54
C TYR A 200 15.60 5.50 3.86
N GLN A 201 15.22 4.32 4.31
CA GLN A 201 15.65 3.04 3.76
C GLN A 201 15.13 2.84 2.32
N ASP A 202 13.90 3.25 2.05
CA ASP A 202 13.30 3.26 0.73
C ASP A 202 13.99 4.29 -0.17
N ALA A 203 14.27 5.48 0.36
CA ALA A 203 14.98 6.54 -0.36
C ALA A 203 16.36 6.08 -0.89
N VAL A 204 17.17 5.43 -0.04
CA VAL A 204 18.49 4.93 -0.44
C VAL A 204 18.43 3.75 -1.42
N SER A 205 17.25 3.17 -1.62
CA SER A 205 17.00 2.04 -2.51
C SER A 205 16.59 2.46 -3.93
N PHE A 206 16.50 3.76 -4.23
CA PHE A 206 16.28 4.25 -5.59
C PHE A 206 17.44 3.91 -6.53
N ILE A 207 17.17 3.70 -7.82
CA ILE A 207 18.23 3.31 -8.78
C ILE A 207 19.06 4.52 -9.22
N ASP A 208 18.42 5.68 -9.33
CA ASP A 208 19.05 6.95 -9.67
C ASP A 208 19.43 7.75 -8.42
N ASP A 209 20.54 8.47 -8.49
CA ASP A 209 21.05 9.25 -7.36
C ASP A 209 20.30 10.58 -7.18
N GLU A 210 19.73 11.13 -8.25
CA GLU A 210 18.98 12.39 -8.20
C GLU A 210 17.73 12.26 -7.32
N SER A 211 16.85 11.29 -7.63
CA SER A 211 15.65 11.04 -6.82
C SER A 211 16.01 10.58 -5.41
N CYS A 212 17.11 9.83 -5.26
CA CYS A 212 17.61 9.40 -3.95
C CYS A 212 17.93 10.62 -3.09
N PHE A 213 18.78 11.53 -3.57
CA PHE A 213 19.15 12.73 -2.82
C PHE A 213 17.98 13.68 -2.63
N GLU A 214 17.08 13.81 -3.61
CA GLU A 214 15.87 14.61 -3.47
C GLU A 214 14.97 14.09 -2.33
N ARG A 215 14.69 12.78 -2.30
CA ARG A 215 13.90 12.14 -1.23
C ARG A 215 14.61 12.28 0.12
N LEU A 216 15.91 12.02 0.18
CA LEU A 216 16.70 12.13 1.41
C LEU A 216 16.69 13.56 2.00
N GLN A 217 16.90 14.56 1.15
CA GLN A 217 16.85 15.97 1.53
C GLN A 217 15.45 16.35 2.03
N TYR A 218 14.41 15.96 1.29
CA TYR A 218 13.03 16.23 1.68
C TYR A 218 12.67 15.64 3.06
N LEU A 219 13.05 14.38 3.33
CA LEU A 219 12.80 13.75 4.63
C LEU A 219 13.53 14.47 5.77
N LEU A 220 14.76 14.93 5.53
CA LEU A 220 15.55 15.68 6.51
C LEU A 220 14.91 17.03 6.83
N GLU A 221 14.43 17.75 5.81
CA GLU A 221 13.72 19.02 5.97
C GLU A 221 12.39 18.88 6.72
N ARG A 222 11.77 17.69 6.67
CA ARG A 222 10.57 17.35 7.46
C ARG A 222 10.90 16.96 8.91
N GLY A 223 12.18 16.96 9.30
CA GLY A 223 12.62 16.65 10.66
C GLY A 223 12.51 15.18 11.04
N ILE A 224 12.47 14.28 10.05
CA ILE A 224 12.46 12.84 10.28
C ILE A 224 13.87 12.42 10.70
N ASP A 225 13.96 11.58 11.73
CA ASP A 225 15.26 11.13 12.24
C ASP A 225 15.97 10.22 11.22
N ILE A 226 17.10 10.70 10.71
CA ILE A 226 17.97 9.96 9.78
C ILE A 226 18.52 8.66 10.38
N ASN A 227 18.51 8.54 11.71
CA ASN A 227 18.97 7.39 12.46
C ASN A 227 17.86 6.41 12.85
N SER A 228 16.62 6.64 12.42
CA SER A 228 15.52 5.70 12.63
C SER A 228 15.88 4.33 12.06
N GLN A 229 15.73 3.31 12.91
CA GLN A 229 15.87 1.92 12.51
C GLN A 229 14.66 1.52 11.68
N ALA A 230 14.89 0.64 10.69
CA ALA A 230 13.80 0.10 9.90
C ALA A 230 12.81 -0.62 10.82
N VAL A 231 11.54 -0.61 10.46
CA VAL A 231 10.46 -1.21 11.24
C VAL A 231 9.76 -2.28 10.41
N TYR A 232 9.37 -3.37 11.08
CA TYR A 232 8.44 -4.34 10.54
C TYR A 232 7.02 -4.00 11.01
N ALA A 233 6.19 -3.52 10.08
CA ALA A 233 4.80 -3.13 10.34
C ALA A 233 3.85 -4.32 10.61
N GLY A 234 4.26 -5.55 10.28
CA GLY A 234 3.35 -6.69 10.34
C GLY A 234 2.91 -7.07 11.75
N ILE A 235 1.75 -7.71 11.86
CA ILE A 235 1.10 -8.04 13.14
C ILE A 235 1.79 -9.19 13.90
N TRP A 236 2.71 -9.88 13.24
CA TRP A 236 3.36 -11.06 13.79
C TRP A 236 4.39 -10.67 14.84
N GLY A 237 4.23 -11.20 16.05
CA GLY A 237 5.15 -10.92 17.15
C GLY A 237 6.58 -11.43 16.91
N PRO A 238 7.58 -10.86 17.61
CA PRO A 238 8.97 -11.30 17.54
C PRO A 238 9.13 -12.82 17.75
N GLY A 239 10.01 -13.43 16.95
CA GLY A 239 10.35 -14.85 17.06
C GLY A 239 9.48 -15.80 16.22
N THR A 240 8.30 -15.36 15.76
CA THR A 240 7.45 -16.15 14.85
C THR A 240 8.10 -16.35 13.48
N HIS A 241 7.67 -17.38 12.73
CA HIS A 241 8.18 -17.61 11.38
C HIS A 241 7.89 -16.42 10.46
N TRP A 242 6.67 -15.89 10.48
CA TRP A 242 6.24 -14.78 9.63
C TRP A 242 6.93 -13.47 9.97
N TYR A 243 7.11 -13.16 11.26
CA TYR A 243 7.97 -12.05 11.68
C TYR A 243 9.37 -12.21 11.09
N LYS A 244 10.02 -13.38 11.28
CA LYS A 244 11.36 -13.63 10.73
C LYS A 244 11.43 -13.53 9.20
N VAL A 245 10.37 -13.91 8.49
CA VAL A 245 10.28 -13.78 7.03
C VAL A 245 10.13 -12.32 6.62
N GLY A 246 9.22 -11.56 7.24
CA GLY A 246 9.05 -10.13 6.99
C GLY A 246 10.32 -9.33 7.27
N MET A 247 10.99 -9.65 8.37
CA MET A 247 12.27 -9.06 8.79
C MET A 247 13.43 -9.34 7.83
N ARG A 248 13.41 -10.48 7.15
CA ARG A 248 14.37 -10.74 6.05
C ARG A 248 14.08 -9.85 4.85
N GLY A 249 12.81 -9.54 4.60
CA GLY A 249 12.37 -8.63 3.53
C GLY A 249 12.83 -7.19 3.78
N THR A 250 12.76 -6.72 5.03
CA THR A 250 13.30 -5.41 5.45
C THR A 250 14.82 -5.43 5.67
N ALA A 251 15.50 -6.52 5.30
CA ALA A 251 16.95 -6.64 5.44
C ALA A 251 17.46 -6.32 6.87
N ASN A 252 16.75 -6.75 7.92
CA ASN A 252 16.99 -6.40 9.32
C ASN A 252 16.65 -4.93 9.66
N GLU A 253 16.28 -4.65 10.92
CA GLU A 253 15.90 -3.32 11.46
C GLU A 253 17.12 -2.39 11.62
N GLY A 254 17.92 -2.24 10.56
CA GLY A 254 19.04 -1.31 10.49
C GLY A 254 18.60 0.08 10.05
N THR A 255 19.48 1.06 10.27
CA THR A 255 19.30 2.43 9.76
C THR A 255 19.48 2.49 8.24
N ALA A 256 19.09 3.60 7.60
CA ALA A 256 19.33 3.82 6.18
C ALA A 256 20.82 3.74 5.78
N LEU A 257 21.74 4.04 6.71
CA LEU A 257 23.17 3.85 6.51
C LEU A 257 23.53 2.37 6.30
N HIS A 258 22.92 1.45 7.07
CA HIS A 258 23.10 0.01 6.86
C HIS A 258 22.62 -0.41 5.48
N TRP A 259 21.46 0.08 5.05
CA TRP A 259 20.86 -0.25 3.75
C TRP A 259 21.70 0.29 2.59
N ALA A 260 22.16 1.54 2.69
CA ALA A 260 23.01 2.18 1.68
C ALA A 260 24.35 1.46 1.52
N VAL A 261 24.98 0.99 2.62
CA VAL A 261 26.23 0.22 2.54
C VAL A 261 26.02 -1.15 1.91
N ARG A 262 24.90 -1.82 2.22
CA ARG A 262 24.58 -3.14 1.67
C ARG A 262 24.15 -3.08 0.20
N GLY A 263 23.53 -1.97 -0.21
CA GLY A 263 23.02 -1.74 -1.57
C GLY A 263 21.89 -2.69 -1.95
N PHE A 264 21.08 -3.10 -0.96
CA PHE A 264 19.93 -3.98 -1.21
C PHE A 264 18.95 -3.36 -2.22
N ALA A 265 18.26 -4.22 -2.98
CA ALA A 265 17.45 -3.90 -4.16
C ALA A 265 18.22 -3.28 -5.34
N VAL A 266 19.03 -2.25 -5.13
CA VAL A 266 19.73 -1.50 -6.18
C VAL A 266 20.76 -2.35 -6.89
N ILE A 267 21.63 -3.07 -6.16
CA ILE A 267 22.71 -3.87 -6.76
C ILE A 267 22.15 -5.01 -7.64
N LYS A 268 20.94 -5.53 -7.33
CA LYS A 268 20.29 -6.56 -8.17
C LYS A 268 19.97 -6.02 -9.56
N THR A 269 19.58 -4.76 -9.66
CA THR A 269 19.18 -4.11 -10.91
C THR A 269 20.33 -3.38 -11.59
N LYS A 270 21.25 -2.79 -10.81
CA LYS A 270 22.39 -2.01 -11.27
C LYS A 270 23.63 -2.37 -10.43
N PRO A 271 24.35 -3.46 -10.77
CA PRO A 271 25.43 -4.00 -9.94
C PRO A 271 26.64 -3.06 -9.84
N ASP A 272 26.85 -2.23 -10.86
CA ASP A 272 27.99 -1.30 -10.93
C ASP A 272 27.69 0.08 -10.33
N ILE A 273 26.59 0.23 -9.58
CA ILE A 273 26.27 1.51 -8.95
C ILE A 273 27.33 1.87 -7.90
N ASN A 274 27.80 3.11 -7.93
CA ASN A 274 28.68 3.64 -6.90
C ASN A 274 27.84 4.13 -5.71
N LEU A 275 27.87 3.40 -4.59
CA LEU A 275 27.12 3.74 -3.38
C LEU A 275 27.83 4.76 -2.47
N LEU A 276 29.10 5.08 -2.74
CA LEU A 276 29.88 6.01 -1.91
C LEU A 276 29.24 7.39 -1.79
N PRO A 277 28.66 8.01 -2.85
CA PRO A 277 28.00 9.30 -2.74
C PRO A 277 26.81 9.28 -1.77
N ARG A 278 26.01 8.21 -1.78
CA ARG A 278 24.85 8.06 -0.89
C ARG A 278 25.27 7.91 0.57
N VAL A 279 26.24 7.04 0.82
CA VAL A 279 26.78 6.83 2.16
C VAL A 279 27.44 8.12 2.69
N LYS A 280 28.20 8.80 1.84
CA LYS A 280 28.80 10.09 2.20
C LYS A 280 27.74 11.13 2.55
N TRP A 281 26.69 11.24 1.74
CA TRP A 281 25.59 12.17 2.01
C TRP A 281 24.96 11.89 3.37
N LEU A 282 24.61 10.63 3.68
CA LEU A 282 24.02 10.28 4.97
C LEU A 282 24.92 10.68 6.14
N LEU A 283 26.22 10.40 6.05
CA LEU A 283 27.21 10.74 7.08
C LEU A 283 27.37 12.26 7.25
N ASP A 284 27.42 13.01 6.14
CA ASP A 284 27.49 14.48 6.14
C ASP A 284 26.26 15.12 6.81
N HIS A 285 25.12 14.41 6.82
CA HIS A 285 23.85 14.87 7.40
C HIS A 285 23.50 14.19 8.74
N GLY A 286 24.49 13.59 9.42
CA GLY A 286 24.32 13.15 10.82
C GLY A 286 23.89 11.69 11.00
N ALA A 287 23.99 10.85 9.96
CA ALA A 287 23.84 9.41 10.14
C ALA A 287 24.98 8.84 11.02
N ASN A 288 24.61 8.12 12.07
CA ASN A 288 25.52 7.54 13.04
C ASN A 288 25.97 6.14 12.61
N ALA A 289 27.25 6.01 12.27
CA ALA A 289 27.88 4.74 11.87
C ALA A 289 28.03 3.72 13.01
N GLU A 290 27.87 4.16 14.27
CA GLU A 290 28.05 3.32 15.45
C GLU A 290 26.77 2.62 15.90
N ILE A 291 25.61 2.95 15.31
CA ILE A 291 24.35 2.24 15.59
C ILE A 291 24.49 0.80 15.13
N GLU A 292 24.12 -0.13 16.00
CA GLU A 292 24.01 -1.54 15.69
C GLU A 292 22.59 -1.85 15.20
N ASP A 293 22.47 -2.65 14.15
CA ASP A 293 21.19 -3.22 13.75
C ASP A 293 20.72 -4.29 14.74
N ASN A 294 19.54 -4.87 14.49
CA ASN A 294 18.96 -5.90 15.37
C ASN A 294 19.74 -7.24 15.44
N VAL A 295 20.85 -7.40 14.70
CA VAL A 295 21.78 -8.54 14.88
C VAL A 295 23.10 -8.12 15.52
N GLY A 296 23.20 -6.90 16.05
CA GLY A 296 24.39 -6.40 16.75
C GLY A 296 25.52 -5.98 15.81
N LYS A 297 25.22 -5.66 14.54
CA LYS A 297 26.24 -5.27 13.56
C LYS A 297 26.10 -3.81 13.19
N LYS A 298 27.23 -3.13 13.04
CA LYS A 298 27.32 -1.74 12.57
C LYS A 298 27.30 -1.70 11.05
N ALA A 299 27.05 -0.52 10.48
CA ALA A 299 27.05 -0.34 9.03
C ALA A 299 28.39 -0.76 8.38
N ILE A 300 29.52 -0.48 9.06
CA ILE A 300 30.87 -0.85 8.60
C ILE A 300 31.07 -2.36 8.45
N ASP A 301 30.38 -3.19 9.24
CA ASP A 301 30.50 -4.65 9.19
C ASP A 301 29.95 -5.25 7.88
N TYR A 302 29.22 -4.45 7.11
CA TYR A 302 28.67 -4.83 5.81
C TYR A 302 29.47 -4.26 4.62
N ALA A 303 30.47 -3.42 4.87
CA ALA A 303 31.26 -2.79 3.81
C ALA A 303 32.12 -3.82 3.07
N LYS A 304 31.99 -3.87 1.73
CA LYS A 304 32.72 -4.82 0.87
C LYS A 304 33.99 -4.25 0.22
N SER A 305 34.11 -2.92 0.14
CA SER A 305 35.23 -2.25 -0.51
C SER A 305 36.04 -1.44 0.50
N GLN A 306 37.35 -1.33 0.26
CA GLN A 306 38.23 -0.54 1.12
C GLN A 306 37.81 0.93 1.16
N ALA A 307 37.38 1.49 0.02
CA ALA A 307 36.88 2.86 -0.05
C ALA A 307 35.66 3.11 0.86
N MET A 308 34.75 2.14 0.97
CA MET A 308 33.59 2.24 1.88
C MET A 308 34.02 2.15 3.35
N ILE A 309 34.97 1.26 3.66
CA ILE A 309 35.53 1.13 5.01
C ILE A 309 36.22 2.43 5.44
N ASP A 310 37.04 3.00 4.56
CA ASP A 310 37.79 4.24 4.82
C ASP A 310 36.83 5.41 5.04
N LEU A 311 35.77 5.51 4.22
CA LEU A 311 34.71 6.50 4.38
C LEU A 311 34.04 6.38 5.76
N LEU A 312 33.60 5.19 6.16
CA LEU A 312 32.91 5.00 7.45
C LEU A 312 33.81 5.27 8.66
N LYS A 313 35.09 4.84 8.61
CA LYS A 313 36.06 5.12 9.68
C LYS A 313 36.38 6.61 9.85
N GLY A 314 36.38 7.35 8.74
CA GLY A 314 36.62 8.79 8.74
C GLY A 314 35.61 9.56 9.59
N TYR A 315 34.36 9.09 9.67
CA TYR A 315 33.27 9.73 10.42
C TYR A 315 33.05 9.13 11.82
N GLY A 316 33.37 7.84 12.01
CA GLY A 316 33.35 7.23 13.35
C GLY A 316 34.39 7.82 14.32
N SER A 317 35.47 8.41 13.79
CA SER A 317 36.56 9.00 14.59
C SER A 317 36.29 10.45 15.03
N SER A 318 35.35 11.15 14.40
CA SER A 318 35.07 12.58 14.65
C SER A 318 33.91 12.85 15.60
N CYS A 319 33.04 11.86 15.89
CA CYS A 319 31.99 11.97 16.91
C CYS A 319 32.48 11.79 18.36
N GLY A 320 33.78 11.65 18.58
CA GLY A 320 34.42 11.51 19.89
C GLY A 320 34.81 12.82 20.59
N ILE A 321 34.39 14.00 20.10
CA ILE A 321 34.66 15.26 20.80
C ILE A 321 33.56 15.52 21.83
N SER A 322 33.81 14.97 23.01
CA SER A 322 33.24 15.29 24.31
C SER A 322 32.82 16.75 24.44
N GLY A 323 31.63 16.96 25.03
CA GLY A 323 31.26 18.23 25.64
C GLY A 323 32.40 18.73 26.54
N GLN A 324 32.95 19.88 26.19
CA GLN A 324 33.68 20.71 27.14
C GLN A 324 32.69 21.64 27.81
N GLY A 325 32.77 21.63 29.13
CA GLY A 325 31.86 22.29 30.04
C GLY A 325 31.73 23.78 29.79
N ILE A 326 30.50 24.24 30.00
CA ILE A 326 30.20 25.61 30.37
C ILE A 326 30.26 25.59 31.90
N ASP A 327 31.37 26.07 32.46
CA ASP A 327 31.38 26.65 33.81
C ASP A 327 30.51 27.92 33.83
#